data_AF-A0A386HQ63-F1
#
_entry.id   AF-A0A386HQ63-F1
#
_cell.length_a   1.000
_cell.length_b   1.000
_cell.length_c   1.000
_cell.angle_alpha   90.00
_cell.angle_beta   90.00
_cell.angle_gamma   90.00
#
_symmetry.space_group_name_H-M   'P 1'
#
loop_
_entity.id
_entity.type
_entity.pdbx_description
1 polymer ?
#
loop_
_entity_poly.entity_id
_entity_poly.type
_entity_poly.pdbx_seq_one_letter_code
_entity_poly.pdbx_strand_id
1 'polypeptide(L)'
;MKRDKIYEDLHFTTDFSVEDWNALLKLKLGKYFLNESILEKNKEILRTEIINYIRFCSKPEYLKLFEWTFNLYKDCIVSDKQRVIKVLADSFDDISNTDMKWMTNVLTQPDEKEFSERDKIAYYFKVIDETLEGAFKPRFKLLDKLVNYKLNGHIPNNSESDFGKVIRNFPSQVKTDTILFLEDPIFSISTNQWRNIAAHKSFTINKNDIVVEYGRNTIQSLTLSYDNFYKILHWTQDIYRVIRFGQVLTDLNYIEEIVTELGGTENMNIRFESSLLHIIHNMQIVGFEFVSNEEQEDIYCLNIKGKVDHDVKSSLIHTSQCLDQLSCAIYDDKFVRDNFKRTRINIVDENSNKLASATISIEVASNKAKGDLTLDEYLSKMEFEIKNYA
;
A
#
# COMPACT_ATOMS: atom_id res chain seq x y z
N MET A 1 -21.19 -5.21 3.21
CA MET A 1 -19.89 -4.70 3.68
C MET A 1 -19.73 -3.29 3.15
N LYS A 2 -19.63 -2.26 4.02
CA LYS A 2 -19.33 -0.91 3.54
C LYS A 2 -17.87 -0.89 3.11
N ARG A 3 -17.58 -0.46 1.88
CA ARG A 3 -16.22 -0.26 1.34
C ARG A 3 -15.39 0.70 2.22
N ASP A 4 -16.05 1.40 3.13
CA ASP A 4 -15.54 2.53 3.90
C ASP A 4 -14.61 2.17 5.07
N LYS A 5 -14.68 0.94 5.62
CA LYS A 5 -13.93 0.59 6.85
C LYS A 5 -12.42 0.70 6.71
N ILE A 6 -11.86 0.41 5.53
CA ILE A 6 -10.42 0.57 5.27
C ILE A 6 -9.94 2.01 5.49
N TYR A 7 -10.82 2.99 5.28
CA TYR A 7 -10.54 4.41 5.43
C TYR A 7 -10.79 4.91 6.87
N GLU A 8 -11.48 4.10 7.70
CA GLU A 8 -11.73 4.35 9.12
C GLU A 8 -10.62 3.77 10.01
N ASP A 9 -10.01 2.64 9.62
CA ASP A 9 -9.08 1.84 10.43
C ASP A 9 -7.75 2.55 10.79
N LEU A 10 -7.52 3.74 10.25
CA LEU A 10 -6.39 4.60 10.60
C LEU A 10 -6.90 5.84 11.31
N HIS A 11 -7.26 5.66 12.59
CA HIS A 11 -7.45 6.78 13.51
C HIS A 11 -6.11 7.47 13.74
N PHE A 12 -5.81 8.48 12.93
CA PHE A 12 -4.75 9.42 13.23
C PHE A 12 -5.15 10.18 14.49
N THR A 13 -4.27 10.16 15.50
CA THR A 13 -4.51 10.98 16.67
C THR A 13 -4.47 12.46 16.28
N THR A 14 -5.41 13.23 16.82
CA THR A 14 -5.41 14.70 16.73
C THR A 14 -4.29 15.33 17.54
N ASP A 15 -3.53 14.54 18.31
CA ASP A 15 -2.40 15.00 19.12
C ASP A 15 -1.19 15.44 18.28
N PHE A 16 -1.12 15.05 17.00
CA PHE A 16 -0.02 15.42 16.11
C PHE A 16 -0.48 16.39 15.02
N SER A 17 0.23 17.50 14.90
CA SER A 17 0.08 18.42 13.77
C SER A 17 0.67 17.85 12.48
N VAL A 18 0.35 18.49 11.35
CA VAL A 18 0.94 18.16 10.04
C VAL A 18 2.46 18.31 10.08
N GLU A 19 2.94 19.33 10.78
CA GLU A 19 4.35 19.61 11.02
C GLU A 19 5.01 18.49 11.84
N ASP A 20 4.32 17.94 12.84
CA ASP A 20 4.82 16.80 13.63
C ASP A 20 4.96 15.54 12.76
N TRP A 21 3.97 15.27 11.91
CA TRP A 21 4.05 14.17 10.94
C TRP A 21 5.19 14.37 9.95
N ASN A 22 5.35 15.57 9.39
CA ASN A 22 6.47 15.88 8.49
C ASN A 22 7.83 15.77 9.20
N ALA A 23 7.93 16.20 10.46
CA ALA A 23 9.13 16.06 11.27
C ALA A 23 9.45 14.58 11.55
N LEU A 24 8.43 13.76 11.83
CA LEU A 24 8.58 12.32 12.01
C LEU A 24 9.06 11.64 10.72
N LEU A 25 8.52 12.02 9.56
CA LEU A 25 8.98 11.54 8.25
C LEU A 25 10.46 11.86 8.04
N LYS A 26 10.86 13.11 8.27
CA LYS A 26 12.25 13.53 8.14
C LYS A 26 13.17 12.78 9.10
N LEU A 27 12.74 12.60 10.36
CA LEU A 27 13.49 11.90 11.40
C LEU A 27 13.67 10.41 11.09
N LYS A 28 12.62 9.72 10.66
CA LYS A 28 12.62 8.26 10.48
C LYS A 28 13.05 7.83 9.09
N LEU A 29 12.61 8.56 8.06
CA LEU A 29 12.81 8.18 6.67
C LEU A 29 13.88 8.97 5.94
N GLY A 30 14.28 10.16 6.45
CA GLY A 30 15.24 11.03 5.76
C GLY A 30 16.56 10.35 5.39
N LYS A 31 17.03 9.40 6.20
CA LYS A 31 18.26 8.63 5.92
C LYS A 31 18.17 7.69 4.71
N TYR A 32 16.97 7.42 4.21
CA TYR A 32 16.72 6.55 3.05
C TYR A 32 16.51 7.34 1.75
N PHE A 33 16.58 8.68 1.77
CA PHE A 33 16.47 9.50 0.58
C PHE A 33 17.83 10.03 0.14
N LEU A 34 18.05 10.12 -1.18
CA LEU A 34 19.28 10.66 -1.76
C LEU A 34 19.46 12.15 -1.45
N ASN A 35 18.35 12.89 -1.35
CA ASN A 35 18.33 14.28 -0.94
C ASN A 35 16.96 14.68 -0.37
N GLU A 36 16.91 15.81 0.33
CA GLU A 36 15.70 16.32 0.97
C GLU A 36 14.60 16.72 -0.03
N SER A 37 14.97 17.16 -1.25
CA SER A 37 13.98 17.54 -2.27
C SER A 37 13.11 16.36 -2.70
N ILE A 38 13.68 15.15 -2.84
CA ILE A 38 12.90 13.94 -3.15
C ILE A 38 11.93 13.60 -2.00
N LEU A 39 12.38 13.72 -0.74
CA LEU A 39 11.52 13.48 0.42
C LEU A 39 10.36 14.49 0.44
N GLU A 40 10.64 15.78 0.25
CA GLU A 40 9.62 16.84 0.27
C GLU A 40 8.59 16.68 -0.85
N LYS A 41 9.04 16.31 -2.06
CA LYS A 41 8.14 16.02 -3.20
C LYS A 41 7.18 14.87 -2.92
N ASN A 42 7.56 13.91 -2.06
CA ASN A 42 6.82 12.66 -1.82
C ASN A 42 6.19 12.57 -0.43
N LYS A 43 6.24 13.63 0.39
CA LYS A 43 5.81 13.59 1.80
C LYS A 43 4.37 13.12 2.00
N GLU A 44 3.47 13.48 1.09
CA GLU A 44 2.06 13.09 1.14
C GLU A 44 1.87 11.58 0.99
N ILE A 45 2.59 10.95 0.06
CA ILE A 45 2.58 9.48 -0.09
C ILE A 45 3.20 8.84 1.16
N LEU A 46 4.32 9.41 1.64
CA LEU A 46 5.07 8.87 2.77
C LEU A 46 4.30 8.93 4.11
N ARG A 47 3.32 9.82 4.27
CA ARG A 47 2.44 9.87 5.44
C ARG A 47 1.61 8.60 5.62
N THR A 48 1.20 7.93 4.54
CA THR A 48 0.56 6.62 4.65
C THR A 48 1.60 5.53 4.94
N GLU A 49 2.78 5.65 4.33
CA GLU A 49 3.82 4.63 4.47
C GLU A 49 4.52 4.63 5.83
N ILE A 50 4.59 5.77 6.53
CA ILE A 50 5.18 5.81 7.88
C ILE A 50 4.39 4.95 8.88
N ILE A 51 3.08 4.79 8.67
CA ILE A 51 2.27 3.89 9.49
C ILE A 51 2.68 2.44 9.24
N ASN A 52 2.89 2.06 7.98
CA ASN A 52 3.40 0.73 7.64
C ASN A 52 4.78 0.49 8.26
N TYR A 53 5.65 1.50 8.24
CA TYR A 53 6.95 1.46 8.89
C TYR A 53 6.83 1.22 10.41
N ILE A 54 5.97 1.98 11.10
CA ILE A 54 5.77 1.88 12.55
C ILE A 54 5.33 0.46 12.96
N ARG A 55 4.50 -0.20 12.14
CA ARG A 55 3.98 -1.56 12.42
C ARG A 55 5.08 -2.61 12.54
N PHE A 56 6.19 -2.50 11.80
CA PHE A 56 7.28 -3.49 11.87
C PHE A 56 8.55 -2.96 12.55
N CYS A 57 8.77 -1.63 12.60
CA CYS A 57 10.03 -1.08 13.13
C CYS A 57 10.21 -1.32 14.64
N SER A 58 9.13 -1.63 15.36
CA SER A 58 9.16 -2.04 16.77
C SER A 58 9.75 -3.43 16.99
N LYS A 59 9.91 -4.22 15.92
CA LYS A 59 10.48 -5.57 15.94
C LYS A 59 11.90 -5.55 15.34
N PRO A 60 12.97 -5.64 16.16
CA PRO A 60 14.35 -5.42 15.71
C PRO A 60 14.77 -6.28 14.50
N GLU A 61 14.32 -7.52 14.45
CA GLU A 61 14.62 -8.47 13.38
C GLU A 61 14.01 -8.04 12.03
N TYR A 62 12.82 -7.45 12.03
CA TYR A 62 12.17 -6.93 10.83
C TYR A 62 12.77 -5.60 10.39
N LEU A 63 13.15 -4.73 11.34
CA LEU A 63 13.88 -3.50 11.04
C LEU A 63 15.24 -3.82 10.39
N LYS A 64 15.98 -4.80 10.93
CA LYS A 64 17.24 -5.27 10.34
C LYS A 64 17.02 -5.84 8.93
N LEU A 65 15.98 -6.65 8.74
CA LEU A 65 15.63 -7.19 7.43
C LEU A 65 15.32 -6.09 6.41
N PHE A 66 14.53 -5.08 6.81
CA PHE A 66 14.24 -3.91 5.99
C PHE A 66 15.50 -3.12 5.61
N GLU A 67 16.37 -2.81 6.58
CA GLU A 67 17.61 -2.10 6.31
C GLU A 67 18.53 -2.89 5.37
N TRP A 68 18.59 -4.22 5.53
CA TRP A 68 19.32 -5.09 4.63
C TRP A 68 18.74 -5.04 3.21
N THR A 69 17.42 -5.14 3.05
CA THR A 69 16.75 -5.08 1.74
C THR A 69 16.97 -3.73 1.05
N PHE A 70 16.79 -2.63 1.76
CA PHE A 70 16.99 -1.29 1.21
C PHE A 70 18.46 -1.06 0.79
N ASN A 71 19.41 -1.43 1.66
CA ASN A 71 20.83 -1.26 1.37
C ASN A 71 21.28 -2.14 0.20
N LEU A 72 20.75 -3.36 0.06
CA LEU A 72 20.99 -4.19 -1.12
C LEU A 72 20.61 -3.46 -2.41
N TYR A 73 19.41 -2.87 -2.47
CA TYR A 73 18.92 -2.20 -3.67
C TYR A 73 19.79 -0.98 -3.99
N LYS A 74 20.06 -0.15 -2.98
CA LYS A 74 20.96 0.99 -3.08
C LYS A 74 22.34 0.59 -3.61
N ASP A 75 22.96 -0.45 -3.03
CA ASP A 75 24.29 -0.91 -3.42
C ASP A 75 24.32 -1.40 -4.88
N CYS A 76 23.27 -2.10 -5.32
CA CYS A 76 23.15 -2.55 -6.71
C CYS A 76 23.08 -1.35 -7.67
N ILE A 77 22.24 -0.35 -7.36
CA ILE A 77 22.08 0.84 -8.20
C ILE A 77 23.38 1.66 -8.25
N VAL A 78 24.09 1.79 -7.13
CA VAL A 78 25.39 2.47 -7.09
C VAL A 78 26.43 1.74 -7.95
N SER A 79 26.35 0.42 -8.03
CA SER A 79 27.30 -0.40 -8.80
C SER A 79 27.08 -0.31 -10.32
N ASP A 80 25.83 -0.35 -10.77
CA ASP A 80 25.46 -0.24 -12.19
C ASP A 80 24.04 0.32 -12.34
N LYS A 81 23.94 1.65 -12.28
CA LYS A 81 22.66 2.36 -12.28
C LYS A 81 21.81 1.98 -13.48
N GLN A 82 22.37 2.05 -14.69
CA GLN A 82 21.59 1.81 -15.91
C GLN A 82 20.99 0.40 -15.94
N ARG A 83 21.80 -0.62 -15.66
CA ARG A 83 21.34 -2.01 -15.69
C ARG A 83 20.31 -2.30 -14.60
N VAL A 84 20.49 -1.74 -13.40
CA VAL A 84 19.58 -1.98 -12.28
C VAL A 84 18.27 -1.21 -12.44
N ILE A 85 18.29 0.03 -12.92
CA ILE A 85 17.07 0.78 -13.25
C ILE A 85 16.25 0.01 -14.28
N LYS A 86 16.89 -0.56 -15.30
CA LYS A 86 16.20 -1.42 -16.27
C LYS A 86 15.52 -2.63 -15.62
N VAL A 87 16.19 -3.30 -14.67
CA VAL A 87 15.57 -4.43 -13.93
C VAL A 87 14.37 -3.99 -13.10
N LEU A 88 14.44 -2.81 -12.47
CA LEU A 88 13.32 -2.22 -11.72
C LEU A 88 12.15 -1.91 -12.66
N ALA A 89 12.43 -1.25 -13.79
CA ALA A 89 11.43 -0.93 -14.82
C ALA A 89 10.79 -2.19 -15.42
N ASP A 90 11.59 -3.19 -15.82
CA ASP A 90 11.11 -4.47 -16.35
C ASP A 90 10.25 -5.25 -15.34
N SER A 91 10.40 -4.96 -14.04
CA SER A 91 9.60 -5.59 -12.98
C SER A 91 8.44 -4.70 -12.50
N PHE A 92 8.32 -3.45 -12.98
CA PHE A 92 7.45 -2.43 -12.40
C PHE A 92 5.96 -2.82 -12.46
N ASP A 93 5.51 -3.39 -13.57
CA ASP A 93 4.11 -3.80 -13.74
C ASP A 93 3.74 -4.96 -12.81
N ASP A 94 4.59 -5.98 -12.74
CA ASP A 94 4.41 -7.12 -11.84
C ASP A 94 4.31 -6.68 -10.38
N ILE A 95 5.14 -5.70 -10.00
CA ILE A 95 5.18 -5.12 -8.66
C ILE A 95 3.96 -4.25 -8.41
N SER A 96 3.58 -3.38 -9.34
CA SER A 96 2.39 -2.51 -9.22
C SER A 96 1.12 -3.36 -9.05
N ASN A 97 1.05 -4.47 -9.79
CA ASN A 97 -0.03 -5.45 -9.64
C ASN A 97 -0.08 -6.10 -8.24
N THR A 98 1.04 -6.16 -7.50
CA THR A 98 1.02 -6.66 -6.10
C THR A 98 0.26 -5.72 -5.18
N ASP A 99 0.41 -4.41 -5.35
CA ASP A 99 -0.29 -3.42 -4.53
C ASP A 99 -1.79 -3.41 -4.86
N MET A 100 -2.15 -3.61 -6.13
CA MET A 100 -3.55 -3.80 -6.53
C MET A 100 -4.19 -5.03 -5.88
N LYS A 101 -3.49 -6.17 -5.87
CA LYS A 101 -3.96 -7.42 -5.24
C LYS A 101 -4.07 -7.27 -3.73
N TRP A 102 -3.06 -6.67 -3.09
CA TRP A 102 -3.10 -6.36 -1.67
C TRP A 102 -4.32 -5.48 -1.34
N MET A 103 -4.56 -4.43 -2.12
CA MET A 103 -5.73 -3.57 -1.96
C MET A 103 -7.05 -4.34 -2.12
N THR A 104 -7.15 -5.26 -3.09
CA THR A 104 -8.32 -6.15 -3.22
C THR A 104 -8.53 -6.98 -1.96
N ASN A 105 -7.47 -7.56 -1.40
CA ASN A 105 -7.59 -8.36 -0.19
C ASN A 105 -8.12 -7.53 0.96
N VAL A 106 -7.60 -6.30 1.16
CA VAL A 106 -8.05 -5.39 2.22
C VAL A 106 -9.51 -4.98 2.00
N LEU A 107 -9.91 -4.62 0.77
CA LEU A 107 -11.27 -4.20 0.44
C LEU A 107 -12.31 -5.31 0.48
N THR A 108 -11.88 -6.58 0.45
CA THR A 108 -12.77 -7.75 0.48
C THR A 108 -12.69 -8.50 1.81
N GLN A 109 -12.01 -7.93 2.82
CA GLN A 109 -11.99 -8.50 4.17
C GLN A 109 -13.35 -8.39 4.81
N PRO A 110 -13.97 -9.52 5.15
CA PRO A 110 -15.28 -9.50 5.74
C PRO A 110 -15.17 -9.10 7.22
N ASP A 111 -16.26 -8.62 7.84
CA ASP A 111 -16.19 -8.12 9.22
C ASP A 111 -15.84 -9.27 10.18
N GLU A 112 -14.73 -9.15 10.90
CA GLU A 112 -14.28 -10.19 11.83
C GLU A 112 -15.31 -10.50 12.91
N LYS A 113 -16.20 -9.55 13.25
CA LYS A 113 -17.28 -9.76 14.23
C LYS A 113 -18.39 -10.66 13.69
N GLU A 114 -18.48 -10.85 12.37
CA GLU A 114 -19.52 -11.64 11.71
C GLU A 114 -19.13 -13.13 11.56
N PHE A 115 -17.88 -13.52 11.85
CA PHE A 115 -17.42 -14.90 11.68
C PHE A 115 -17.21 -15.68 12.96
N SER A 116 -17.51 -16.99 12.88
CA SER A 116 -17.00 -17.97 13.83
C SER A 116 -15.47 -18.10 13.71
N GLU A 117 -14.80 -18.53 14.77
CA GLU A 117 -13.34 -18.73 14.77
C GLU A 117 -12.87 -19.68 13.65
N ARG A 118 -13.66 -20.70 13.35
CA ARG A 118 -13.42 -21.63 12.23
C ARG A 118 -13.41 -20.91 10.89
N ASP A 119 -14.39 -20.04 10.66
CA ASP A 119 -14.52 -19.32 9.39
C ASP A 119 -13.43 -18.24 9.25
N LYS A 120 -13.03 -17.61 10.36
CA LYS A 120 -11.88 -16.69 10.40
C LYS A 120 -10.60 -17.39 9.97
N ILE A 121 -10.29 -18.55 10.55
CA ILE A 121 -9.08 -19.30 10.20
C ILE A 121 -9.10 -19.71 8.72
N ALA A 122 -10.24 -20.22 8.22
CA ALA A 122 -10.39 -20.56 6.81
C ALA A 122 -10.18 -19.35 5.88
N TYR A 123 -10.72 -18.19 6.27
CA TYR A 123 -10.50 -16.93 5.57
C TYR A 123 -9.03 -16.49 5.61
N TYR A 124 -8.37 -16.56 6.76
CA TYR A 124 -6.97 -16.15 6.87
C TYR A 124 -6.00 -17.07 6.14
N PHE A 125 -6.31 -18.35 5.96
CA PHE A 125 -5.57 -19.19 5.01
C PHE A 125 -5.65 -18.62 3.59
N LYS A 126 -6.84 -18.19 3.13
CA LYS A 126 -6.96 -17.49 1.85
C LYS A 126 -6.10 -16.22 1.81
N VAL A 127 -6.10 -15.42 2.88
CA VAL A 127 -5.24 -14.22 2.98
C VAL A 127 -3.75 -14.59 2.91
N ILE A 128 -3.31 -15.68 3.54
CA ILE A 128 -1.93 -16.18 3.45
C ILE A 128 -1.57 -16.54 2.00
N ASP A 129 -2.43 -17.27 1.28
CA ASP A 129 -2.20 -17.60 -0.12
C ASP A 129 -2.08 -16.34 -0.98
N GLU A 130 -3.07 -15.45 -0.91
CA GLU A 130 -3.10 -14.23 -1.71
C GLU A 130 -1.93 -13.29 -1.39
N THR A 131 -1.50 -13.22 -0.12
CA THR A 131 -0.33 -12.45 0.30
C THR A 131 0.95 -13.07 -0.24
N LEU A 132 1.17 -14.37 -0.04
CA LEU A 132 2.43 -15.01 -0.39
C LEU A 132 2.59 -15.21 -1.90
N GLU A 133 1.54 -15.66 -2.59
CA GLU A 133 1.55 -15.91 -4.04
C GLU A 133 1.31 -14.64 -4.84
N GLY A 134 0.31 -13.86 -4.44
CA GLY A 134 -0.16 -12.70 -5.19
C GLY A 134 0.70 -11.46 -5.02
N ALA A 135 1.27 -11.25 -3.82
CA ALA A 135 1.96 -10.01 -3.47
C ALA A 135 3.45 -10.18 -3.14
N PHE A 136 3.80 -11.12 -2.27
CA PHE A 136 5.18 -11.32 -1.82
C PHE A 136 6.07 -11.93 -2.92
N LYS A 137 5.62 -12.98 -3.60
CA LYS A 137 6.41 -13.72 -4.61
C LYS A 137 6.98 -12.81 -5.73
N PRO A 138 6.22 -11.91 -6.38
CA PRO A 138 6.80 -11.03 -7.41
C PRO A 138 7.91 -10.12 -6.86
N ARG A 139 7.70 -9.54 -5.67
CA ARG A 139 8.71 -8.73 -4.98
C ARG A 139 9.94 -9.55 -4.60
N PHE A 140 9.73 -10.79 -4.16
CA PHE A 140 10.81 -11.72 -3.82
C PHE A 140 11.61 -12.16 -5.04
N LYS A 141 10.99 -12.28 -6.23
CA LYS A 141 11.72 -12.53 -7.49
C LYS A 141 12.62 -11.36 -7.87
N LEU A 142 12.17 -10.12 -7.68
CA LEU A 142 13.02 -8.94 -7.87
C LEU A 142 14.19 -8.94 -6.89
N LEU A 143 13.92 -9.24 -5.61
CA LEU A 143 14.96 -9.38 -4.60
C LEU A 143 16.01 -10.42 -4.99
N ASP A 144 15.58 -11.62 -5.43
CA ASP A 144 16.46 -12.68 -5.92
C ASP A 144 17.35 -12.22 -7.09
N LYS A 145 16.81 -11.45 -8.04
CA LYS A 145 17.59 -10.85 -9.14
C LYS A 145 18.73 -9.98 -8.61
N LEU A 146 18.43 -9.09 -7.65
CA LEU A 146 19.39 -8.13 -7.12
C LEU A 146 20.41 -8.77 -6.16
N VAL A 147 20.02 -9.78 -5.38
CA VAL A 147 20.98 -10.56 -4.57
C VAL A 147 21.99 -11.27 -5.47
N ASN A 148 21.52 -11.98 -6.50
CA ASN A 148 22.42 -12.67 -7.43
C ASN A 148 23.33 -11.69 -8.18
N TYR A 149 22.82 -10.50 -8.52
CA TYR A 149 23.64 -9.45 -9.11
C TYR A 149 24.73 -8.96 -8.15
N LYS A 150 24.40 -8.66 -6.89
CA LYS A 150 25.38 -8.22 -5.89
C LYS A 150 26.46 -9.27 -5.61
N LEU A 151 26.10 -10.55 -5.60
CA LEU A 151 27.04 -11.63 -5.30
C LEU A 151 27.92 -12.01 -6.49
N ASN A 152 27.34 -12.05 -7.70
CA ASN A 152 27.94 -12.73 -8.85
C ASN A 152 28.03 -11.85 -10.12
N GLY A 153 27.54 -10.60 -10.08
CA GLY A 153 27.42 -9.71 -11.25
C GLY A 153 26.38 -10.14 -12.29
N HIS A 154 25.61 -11.19 -11.99
CA HIS A 154 24.63 -11.81 -12.88
C HIS A 154 23.20 -11.59 -12.40
N ILE A 155 22.33 -11.14 -13.30
CA ILE A 155 20.88 -11.04 -13.05
C ILE A 155 20.23 -12.29 -13.65
N PRO A 156 19.72 -13.22 -12.83
CA PRO A 156 19.05 -14.42 -13.32
C PRO A 156 17.73 -14.07 -14.01
N ASN A 157 17.38 -14.81 -15.07
CA ASN A 157 16.01 -14.82 -15.56
C ASN A 157 15.17 -15.80 -14.74
N ASN A 158 14.36 -15.26 -13.82
CA ASN A 158 13.47 -16.02 -12.94
C ASN A 158 11.98 -15.82 -13.27
N SER A 159 11.62 -15.32 -14.46
CA SER A 159 10.22 -15.12 -14.88
C SER A 159 9.41 -16.42 -14.78
N GLU A 160 9.93 -17.52 -15.32
CA GLU A 160 9.28 -18.84 -15.34
C GLU A 160 9.50 -19.67 -14.06
N SER A 161 10.26 -19.16 -13.09
CA SER A 161 10.51 -19.91 -11.87
C SER A 161 9.30 -19.91 -10.95
N ASP A 162 8.88 -21.10 -10.50
CA ASP A 162 7.86 -21.23 -9.46
C ASP A 162 8.38 -20.72 -8.11
N PHE A 163 7.47 -20.40 -7.18
CA PHE A 163 7.84 -19.79 -5.91
C PHE A 163 8.76 -20.69 -5.06
N GLY A 164 8.54 -22.00 -5.08
CA GLY A 164 9.36 -22.96 -4.35
C GLY A 164 10.78 -23.07 -4.91
N LYS A 165 10.96 -22.91 -6.23
CA LYS A 165 12.28 -22.87 -6.88
C LYS A 165 13.06 -21.63 -6.48
N VAL A 166 12.41 -20.46 -6.47
CA VAL A 166 13.05 -19.20 -6.07
C VAL A 166 13.48 -19.25 -4.60
N ILE A 167 12.61 -19.71 -3.69
CA ILE A 167 12.94 -19.85 -2.26
C ILE A 167 14.10 -20.84 -2.03
N ARG A 168 14.08 -22.00 -2.70
CA ARG A 168 15.10 -23.05 -2.52
C ARG A 168 16.47 -22.66 -3.08
N ASN A 169 16.48 -21.94 -4.20
CA ASN A 169 17.70 -21.54 -4.87
C ASN A 169 18.22 -20.18 -4.38
N PHE A 170 17.54 -19.56 -3.41
CA PHE A 170 17.95 -18.28 -2.87
C PHE A 170 19.37 -18.38 -2.29
N PRO A 171 20.28 -17.43 -2.58
CA PRO A 171 21.70 -17.59 -2.25
C PRO A 171 21.97 -17.81 -0.75
N SER A 172 22.62 -18.93 -0.45
CA SER A 172 22.93 -19.35 0.94
C SER A 172 23.79 -18.34 1.71
N GLN A 173 24.60 -17.55 1.00
CA GLN A 173 25.51 -16.54 1.54
C GLN A 173 24.79 -15.43 2.29
N VAL A 174 23.51 -15.17 1.97
CA VAL A 174 22.70 -14.12 2.61
C VAL A 174 21.56 -14.71 3.43
N LYS A 175 21.50 -16.04 3.59
CA LYS A 175 20.38 -16.74 4.25
C LYS A 175 20.16 -16.25 5.68
N THR A 176 21.24 -16.02 6.43
CA THR A 176 21.14 -15.58 7.84
C THR A 176 20.47 -14.21 7.98
N ASP A 177 20.76 -13.27 7.09
CA ASP A 177 20.17 -11.93 7.13
C ASP A 177 18.75 -11.89 6.55
N THR A 178 18.34 -12.93 5.83
CA THR A 178 17.07 -13.01 5.09
C THR A 178 16.14 -14.12 5.58
N ILE A 179 16.47 -14.77 6.71
CA ILE A 179 15.80 -15.99 7.14
C ILE A 179 14.28 -15.83 7.27
N LEU A 180 13.82 -14.66 7.73
CA LEU A 180 12.40 -14.35 7.87
C LEU A 180 11.65 -14.35 6.53
N PHE A 181 12.31 -14.07 5.40
CA PHE A 181 11.69 -14.21 4.08
C PHE A 181 11.54 -15.67 3.64
N LEU A 182 12.36 -16.56 4.19
CA LEU A 182 12.52 -17.93 3.69
C LEU A 182 11.71 -18.94 4.50
N GLU A 183 11.55 -18.73 5.79
CA GLU A 183 10.83 -19.62 6.70
C GLU A 183 10.20 -18.87 7.88
N ASP A 184 9.15 -19.46 8.44
CA ASP A 184 8.47 -18.88 9.60
C ASP A 184 9.30 -19.02 10.88
N PRO A 185 9.21 -18.06 11.82
CA PRO A 185 10.06 -18.04 13.00
C PRO A 185 9.65 -19.02 14.11
N ILE A 186 8.56 -19.77 13.94
CA ILE A 186 7.97 -20.62 14.99
C ILE A 186 8.30 -22.10 14.75
N PHE A 187 8.11 -22.55 13.52
CA PHE A 187 8.20 -23.95 13.10
C PHE A 187 9.24 -24.17 12.02
N SER A 188 9.89 -23.11 11.51
CA SER A 188 10.84 -23.19 10.40
C SER A 188 10.26 -23.87 9.14
N ILE A 189 8.96 -23.74 8.92
CA ILE A 189 8.31 -24.14 7.67
C ILE A 189 8.58 -23.04 6.65
N SER A 190 9.06 -23.43 5.48
CA SER A 190 9.43 -22.46 4.46
C SER A 190 8.22 -21.68 3.94
N THR A 191 8.44 -20.42 3.54
CA THR A 191 7.39 -19.52 3.05
C THR A 191 6.59 -20.12 1.89
N ASN A 192 7.26 -20.84 0.98
CA ASN A 192 6.55 -21.51 -0.11
C ASN A 192 5.67 -22.68 0.35
N GLN A 193 5.99 -23.34 1.49
CA GLN A 193 5.15 -24.41 2.05
C GLN A 193 3.91 -23.82 2.72
N TRP A 194 4.03 -22.71 3.46
CA TRP A 194 2.87 -21.99 3.98
C TRP A 194 1.91 -21.56 2.87
N ARG A 195 2.45 -21.02 1.76
CA ARG A 195 1.67 -20.75 0.56
C ARG A 195 0.98 -22.00 0.01
N ASN A 196 1.70 -23.12 -0.10
CA ASN A 196 1.12 -24.38 -0.59
C ASN A 196 0.02 -24.93 0.32
N ILE A 197 0.21 -24.91 1.65
CA ILE A 197 -0.79 -25.33 2.64
C ILE A 197 -2.09 -24.55 2.41
N ALA A 198 -1.98 -23.23 2.30
CA ALA A 198 -3.09 -22.34 2.07
C ALA A 198 -3.78 -22.57 0.71
N ALA A 199 -3.01 -22.54 -0.38
CA ALA A 199 -3.50 -22.67 -1.75
C ALA A 199 -4.19 -24.02 -2.03
N HIS A 200 -3.65 -25.10 -1.47
CA HIS A 200 -4.17 -26.45 -1.66
C HIS A 200 -5.15 -26.90 -0.58
N LYS A 201 -5.43 -26.02 0.39
CA LYS A 201 -6.30 -26.32 1.54
C LYS A 201 -5.86 -27.57 2.30
N SER A 202 -4.55 -27.75 2.45
CA SER A 202 -3.94 -28.88 3.16
C SER A 202 -3.98 -28.66 4.67
N PHE A 203 -5.17 -28.37 5.20
CA PHE A 203 -5.40 -28.10 6.62
C PHE A 203 -6.76 -28.59 7.09
N THR A 204 -6.84 -28.96 8.36
CA THR A 204 -8.07 -29.29 9.08
C THR A 204 -8.21 -28.38 10.29
N ILE A 205 -9.35 -27.72 10.42
CA ILE A 205 -9.64 -26.84 11.57
C ILE A 205 -10.48 -27.63 12.56
N ASN A 206 -9.88 -27.97 13.70
CA ASN A 206 -10.54 -28.61 14.81
C ASN A 206 -10.99 -27.55 15.83
N LYS A 207 -11.68 -27.98 16.90
CA LYS A 207 -12.23 -27.07 17.92
C LYS A 207 -11.15 -26.25 18.65
N ASN A 208 -9.98 -26.85 18.88
CA ASN A 208 -8.92 -26.27 19.72
C ASN A 208 -7.59 -26.10 18.98
N ASP A 209 -7.49 -26.61 17.75
CA ASP A 209 -6.24 -26.66 17.00
C ASP A 209 -6.50 -26.67 15.50
N ILE A 210 -5.42 -26.48 14.75
CA ILE A 210 -5.36 -26.59 13.31
C ILE A 210 -4.29 -27.64 13.02
N VAL A 211 -4.60 -28.59 12.14
CA VAL A 211 -3.64 -29.56 11.63
C VAL A 211 -3.33 -29.18 10.19
N VAL A 212 -2.05 -28.98 9.87
CA VAL A 212 -1.58 -28.66 8.52
C VAL A 212 -0.69 -29.78 7.99
N GLU A 213 -0.83 -30.07 6.70
CA GLU A 213 -0.02 -31.07 5.99
C GLU A 213 0.82 -30.41 4.91
N TYR A 214 2.11 -30.74 4.85
CA TYR A 214 3.05 -30.13 3.90
C TYR A 214 4.15 -31.09 3.46
N GLY A 215 4.85 -30.72 2.37
CA GLY A 215 5.79 -31.61 1.69
C GLY A 215 5.20 -32.24 0.43
N ARG A 216 6.07 -32.76 -0.45
CA ARG A 216 5.67 -33.34 -1.76
C ARG A 216 5.86 -34.86 -1.83
N ASN A 217 6.96 -35.36 -1.27
CA ASN A 217 7.31 -36.78 -1.28
C ASN A 217 7.21 -37.42 0.10
N THR A 218 7.49 -36.63 1.14
CA THR A 218 7.33 -37.00 2.54
C THR A 218 6.36 -35.99 3.14
N ILE A 219 5.11 -36.41 3.31
CA ILE A 219 4.09 -35.57 3.95
C ILE A 219 4.43 -35.47 5.44
N GLN A 220 4.57 -34.24 5.91
CA GLN A 220 4.72 -33.89 7.31
C GLN A 220 3.41 -33.29 7.79
N SER A 221 3.08 -33.53 9.06
CA SER A 221 1.91 -32.97 9.72
C SER A 221 2.35 -32.13 10.90
N LEU A 222 1.76 -30.95 11.06
CA LEU A 222 1.96 -30.06 12.20
C LEU A 222 0.61 -29.71 12.81
N THR A 223 0.47 -29.91 14.12
CA THR A 223 -0.68 -29.40 14.89
C THR A 223 -0.28 -28.09 15.56
N LEU A 224 -1.07 -27.04 15.37
CA LEU A 224 -0.83 -25.72 15.96
C LEU A 224 -2.10 -25.15 16.61
N SER A 225 -1.91 -24.36 17.67
CA SER A 225 -2.99 -23.57 18.28
C SER A 225 -3.40 -22.40 17.38
N TYR A 226 -4.58 -21.84 17.63
CA TYR A 226 -5.04 -20.63 16.94
C TYR A 226 -4.09 -19.45 17.15
N ASP A 227 -3.58 -19.25 18.37
CA ASP A 227 -2.58 -18.21 18.65
C ASP A 227 -1.33 -18.33 17.78
N ASN A 228 -0.83 -19.55 17.59
CA ASN A 228 0.33 -19.78 16.73
C ASN A 228 -0.02 -19.52 15.26
N PHE A 229 -1.23 -19.88 14.82
CA PHE A 229 -1.70 -19.56 13.47
C PHE A 229 -1.76 -18.05 13.22
N TYR A 230 -2.28 -17.26 14.18
CA TYR A 230 -2.29 -15.81 14.08
C TYR A 230 -0.89 -15.20 14.00
N LYS A 231 0.09 -15.77 14.72
CA LYS A 231 1.49 -15.33 14.58
C LYS A 231 2.05 -15.63 13.19
N ILE A 232 1.71 -16.77 12.58
CA ILE A 232 2.07 -17.07 11.18
C ILE A 232 1.42 -16.07 10.23
N LEU A 233 0.12 -15.80 10.38
CA LEU A 233 -0.57 -14.78 9.59
C LEU A 233 0.15 -13.42 9.68
N HIS A 234 0.43 -12.94 10.89
CA HIS A 234 1.14 -11.67 11.07
C HIS A 234 2.55 -11.69 10.50
N TRP A 235 3.29 -12.79 10.62
CA TRP A 235 4.59 -12.94 9.99
C TRP A 235 4.49 -12.78 8.46
N THR A 236 3.52 -13.42 7.79
CA THR A 236 3.33 -13.27 6.33
C THR A 236 3.05 -11.82 5.92
N GLN A 237 2.30 -11.09 6.74
CA GLN A 237 2.02 -9.67 6.50
C GLN A 237 3.27 -8.81 6.73
N ASP A 238 4.04 -9.08 7.77
CA ASP A 238 5.21 -8.29 8.13
C ASP A 238 6.35 -8.46 7.12
N ILE A 239 6.60 -9.68 6.62
CA ILE A 239 7.60 -9.89 5.57
C ILE A 239 7.21 -9.18 4.27
N TYR A 240 5.91 -9.15 3.94
CA TYR A 240 5.41 -8.39 2.80
C TYR A 240 5.59 -6.88 3.01
N ARG A 241 5.24 -6.34 4.18
CA ARG A 241 5.45 -4.92 4.51
C ARG A 241 6.92 -4.53 4.38
N VAL A 242 7.82 -5.36 4.90
CA VAL A 242 9.27 -5.11 4.86
C VAL A 242 9.79 -5.05 3.42
N ILE A 243 9.51 -6.07 2.60
CA ILE A 243 10.02 -6.12 1.22
C ILE A 243 9.39 -5.02 0.36
N ARG A 244 8.09 -4.76 0.53
CA ARG A 244 7.36 -3.69 -0.16
C ARG A 244 7.95 -2.33 0.18
N PHE A 245 8.14 -2.03 1.47
CA PHE A 245 8.56 -0.69 1.87
C PHE A 245 10.01 -0.39 1.46
N GLY A 246 10.91 -1.38 1.54
CA GLY A 246 12.28 -1.23 1.01
C GLY A 246 12.29 -0.91 -0.49
N GLN A 247 11.38 -1.53 -1.24
CA GLN A 247 11.20 -1.25 -2.66
C GLN A 247 10.58 0.13 -2.91
N VAL A 248 9.49 0.49 -2.23
CA VAL A 248 8.83 1.81 -2.40
C VAL A 248 9.84 2.94 -2.19
N LEU A 249 10.64 2.90 -1.12
CA LEU A 249 11.66 3.93 -0.89
C LEU A 249 12.74 3.94 -1.98
N THR A 250 13.09 2.78 -2.53
CA THR A 250 14.03 2.71 -3.66
C THR A 250 13.41 3.36 -4.89
N ASP A 251 12.19 2.96 -5.26
CA ASP A 251 11.49 3.46 -6.44
C ASP A 251 11.31 4.99 -6.34
N LEU A 252 10.91 5.53 -5.19
CA LEU A 252 10.78 6.98 -4.98
C LEU A 252 12.08 7.76 -5.21
N ASN A 253 13.25 7.16 -4.91
CA ASN A 253 14.54 7.80 -5.15
C ASN A 253 14.93 7.86 -6.63
N TYR A 254 14.34 7.00 -7.46
CA TYR A 254 14.73 6.80 -8.87
C TYR A 254 13.53 6.79 -9.82
N ILE A 255 12.40 7.37 -9.39
CA ILE A 255 11.13 7.25 -10.11
C ILE A 255 11.21 7.92 -11.48
N GLU A 256 11.93 9.05 -11.59
CA GLU A 256 12.12 9.76 -12.86
C GLU A 256 12.87 8.88 -13.88
N GLU A 257 13.90 8.17 -13.44
CA GLU A 257 14.66 7.24 -14.29
C GLU A 257 13.87 5.98 -14.65
N ILE A 258 13.11 5.42 -13.70
CA ILE A 258 12.24 4.25 -13.93
C ILE A 258 11.14 4.61 -14.95
N VAL A 259 10.45 5.74 -14.76
CA VAL A 259 9.42 6.25 -15.68
C VAL A 259 10.00 6.46 -17.08
N THR A 260 11.22 6.99 -17.17
CA THR A 260 11.90 7.22 -18.45
C THR A 260 12.13 5.89 -19.18
N GLU A 261 12.61 4.86 -18.48
CA GLU A 261 12.80 3.52 -19.07
C GLU A 261 11.48 2.86 -19.49
N LEU A 262 10.38 3.13 -18.76
CA LEU A 262 9.03 2.68 -19.12
C LEU A 262 8.41 3.42 -20.31
N GLY A 263 9.03 4.50 -20.79
CA GLY A 263 8.51 5.32 -21.88
C GLY A 263 7.41 6.31 -21.48
N GLY A 264 7.28 6.61 -20.18
CA GLY A 264 6.29 7.56 -19.64
C GLY A 264 5.37 6.98 -18.57
N THR A 265 4.48 7.82 -18.03
CA THR A 265 3.53 7.45 -16.97
C THR A 265 2.26 6.77 -17.47
N GLU A 266 2.02 6.79 -18.79
CA GLU A 266 0.81 6.22 -19.41
C GLU A 266 0.70 4.70 -19.21
N ASN A 267 1.82 4.03 -18.92
CA ASN A 267 1.89 2.60 -18.64
C ASN A 267 1.64 2.27 -17.15
N MET A 268 1.53 3.26 -16.26
CA MET A 268 1.31 3.03 -14.84
C MET A 268 -0.16 2.76 -14.56
N ASN A 269 -0.44 1.57 -14.04
CA ASN A 269 -1.79 1.18 -13.64
C ASN A 269 -2.01 1.46 -12.15
N ILE A 270 -2.50 2.65 -11.82
CA ILE A 270 -2.81 3.04 -10.44
C ILE A 270 -4.29 2.79 -10.18
N ARG A 271 -4.56 2.04 -9.12
CA ARG A 271 -5.92 1.74 -8.68
C ARG A 271 -6.53 2.92 -7.90
N PHE A 272 -7.75 3.30 -8.24
CA PHE A 272 -8.46 4.42 -7.62
C PHE A 272 -8.51 4.32 -6.08
N GLU A 273 -8.86 3.16 -5.53
CA GLU A 273 -8.99 3.00 -4.08
C GLU A 273 -7.67 3.18 -3.33
N SER A 274 -6.52 2.95 -3.99
CA SER A 274 -5.20 3.21 -3.43
C SER A 274 -4.93 4.70 -3.32
N SER A 275 -5.21 5.45 -4.38
CA SER A 275 -5.09 6.91 -4.37
C SER A 275 -6.08 7.54 -3.39
N LEU A 276 -7.31 7.05 -3.35
CA LEU A 276 -8.33 7.50 -2.40
C LEU A 276 -7.90 7.30 -0.94
N LEU A 277 -7.27 6.16 -0.63
CA LEU A 277 -6.71 5.90 0.70
C LEU A 277 -5.69 6.97 1.10
N HIS A 278 -4.76 7.31 0.21
CA HIS A 278 -3.77 8.36 0.46
C HIS A 278 -4.42 9.74 0.66
N ILE A 279 -5.39 10.09 -0.19
CA ILE A 279 -6.12 11.36 -0.12
C ILE A 279 -6.86 11.48 1.23
N ILE A 280 -7.55 10.42 1.66
CA ILE A 280 -8.27 10.40 2.94
C ILE A 280 -7.32 10.51 4.12
N HIS A 281 -6.21 9.76 4.14
CA HIS A 281 -5.22 9.87 5.21
C HIS A 281 -4.60 11.25 5.31
N ASN A 282 -4.31 11.88 4.18
CA ASN A 282 -3.80 13.25 4.17
C ASN A 282 -4.82 14.23 4.78
N MET A 283 -6.11 14.06 4.48
CA MET A 283 -7.17 14.84 5.13
C MET A 283 -7.25 14.58 6.63
N GLN A 284 -7.15 13.33 7.06
CA GLN A 284 -7.17 12.98 8.49
C GLN A 284 -5.98 13.56 9.25
N ILE A 285 -4.79 13.54 8.66
CA ILE A 285 -3.58 14.15 9.24
C ILE A 285 -3.72 15.66 9.45
N VAL A 286 -4.43 16.36 8.57
CA VAL A 286 -4.67 17.80 8.74
C VAL A 286 -5.87 18.12 9.63
N GLY A 287 -6.54 17.10 10.21
CA GLY A 287 -7.58 17.23 11.22
C GLY A 287 -9.01 17.10 10.73
N PHE A 288 -9.25 16.57 9.52
CA PHE A 288 -10.59 16.24 9.04
C PHE A 288 -10.99 14.80 9.42
N GLU A 289 -12.27 14.54 9.61
CA GLU A 289 -12.77 13.17 9.84
C GLU A 289 -13.42 12.66 8.56
N PHE A 290 -12.98 11.50 8.05
CA PHE A 290 -13.68 10.82 6.98
C PHE A 290 -15.00 10.21 7.48
N VAL A 291 -16.08 10.43 6.74
CA VAL A 291 -17.42 9.92 7.10
C VAL A 291 -17.88 8.85 6.11
N SER A 292 -17.84 9.15 4.82
CA SER A 292 -18.21 8.19 3.77
C SER A 292 -17.77 8.68 2.39
N ASN A 293 -17.84 7.78 1.41
CA ASN A 293 -17.95 8.15 0.01
C ASN A 293 -19.34 7.78 -0.52
N GLU A 294 -19.82 8.55 -1.48
CA GLU A 294 -21.12 8.34 -2.12
C GLU A 294 -20.99 8.53 -3.63
N GLU A 295 -21.71 7.71 -4.39
CA GLU A 295 -21.83 7.85 -5.84
C GLU A 295 -23.20 8.49 -6.13
N GLN A 296 -23.21 9.69 -6.73
CA GLN A 296 -24.42 10.43 -7.09
C GLN A 296 -24.43 10.69 -8.59
N GLU A 297 -25.11 9.83 -9.34
CA GLU A 297 -25.14 9.85 -10.82
C GLU A 297 -23.71 9.81 -11.41
N ASP A 298 -23.25 10.91 -12.03
CA ASP A 298 -21.91 11.06 -12.60
C ASP A 298 -20.95 11.82 -11.68
N ILE A 299 -21.28 11.93 -10.38
CA ILE A 299 -20.49 12.64 -9.38
C ILE A 299 -20.00 11.68 -8.30
N TYR A 300 -18.68 11.65 -8.10
CA TYR A 300 -18.08 10.99 -6.95
C TYR A 300 -18.00 11.97 -5.77
N CYS A 301 -18.65 11.63 -4.65
CA CYS A 301 -18.73 12.47 -3.47
C CYS A 301 -17.88 11.90 -2.33
N LEU A 302 -17.05 12.76 -1.73
CA LEU A 302 -16.36 12.48 -0.48
C LEU A 302 -16.97 13.30 0.66
N ASN A 303 -17.47 12.63 1.69
CA ASN A 303 -18.08 13.25 2.87
C ASN A 303 -17.09 13.25 4.03
N ILE A 304 -16.87 14.44 4.60
CA ILE A 304 -15.94 14.66 5.69
C ILE A 304 -16.54 15.61 6.74
N LYS A 305 -16.18 15.44 8.01
CA LYS A 305 -16.46 16.47 9.02
C LYS A 305 -15.35 17.51 9.03
N GLY A 306 -15.74 18.76 9.23
CA GLY A 306 -14.81 19.87 9.40
C GLY A 306 -13.92 19.69 10.63
N LYS A 307 -12.77 20.38 10.63
CA LYS A 307 -11.84 20.36 11.76
C LYS A 307 -12.46 21.06 12.97
N VAL A 308 -12.19 20.54 14.17
CA VAL A 308 -12.57 21.18 15.45
C VAL A 308 -12.01 22.62 15.46
N ASP A 309 -12.85 23.58 15.88
CA ASP A 309 -12.55 25.03 15.94
C ASP A 309 -12.36 25.75 14.59
N HIS A 310 -12.70 25.13 13.46
CA HIS A 310 -12.75 25.82 12.16
C HIS A 310 -14.18 26.04 11.68
N ASP A 311 -14.45 27.20 11.08
CA ASP A 311 -15.74 27.45 10.45
C ASP A 311 -15.92 26.61 9.18
N VAL A 312 -17.18 26.38 8.79
CA VAL A 312 -17.56 25.54 7.65
C VAL A 312 -16.93 26.03 6.34
N LYS A 313 -16.85 27.35 6.13
CA LYS A 313 -16.30 27.93 4.90
C LYS A 313 -14.80 27.71 4.83
N SER A 314 -14.06 27.95 5.90
CA SER A 314 -12.62 27.67 5.96
C SER A 314 -12.32 26.18 5.77
N SER A 315 -13.09 25.31 6.41
CA SER A 315 -12.98 23.85 6.23
C SER A 315 -13.23 23.43 4.78
N LEU A 316 -14.25 24.01 4.13
CA LEU A 316 -14.56 23.72 2.73
C LEU A 316 -13.43 24.17 1.79
N ILE A 317 -12.90 25.38 1.98
CA ILE A 317 -11.80 25.89 1.15
C ILE A 317 -10.58 24.96 1.26
N HIS A 318 -10.19 24.60 2.48
CA HIS A 318 -9.01 23.75 2.69
C HIS A 318 -9.21 22.36 2.07
N THR A 319 -10.37 21.75 2.28
CA THR A 319 -10.64 20.39 1.77
C THR A 319 -10.80 20.37 0.26
N SER A 320 -11.36 21.43 -0.34
CA SER A 320 -11.48 21.56 -1.80
C SER A 320 -10.12 21.49 -2.54
N GLN A 321 -9.01 21.74 -1.84
CA GLN A 321 -7.67 21.65 -2.41
C GLN A 321 -7.27 20.23 -2.84
N CYS A 322 -7.90 19.17 -2.34
CA CYS A 322 -7.61 17.80 -2.77
C CYS A 322 -8.54 17.32 -3.91
N LEU A 323 -9.44 18.17 -4.42
CA LEU A 323 -10.32 17.80 -5.53
C LEU A 323 -9.56 17.51 -6.83
N ASP A 324 -8.39 18.12 -7.04
CA ASP A 324 -7.54 17.84 -8.18
C ASP A 324 -6.93 16.43 -8.07
N GLN A 325 -6.41 16.07 -6.90
CA GLN A 325 -5.89 14.73 -6.60
C GLN A 325 -6.99 13.67 -6.74
N LEU A 326 -8.18 13.93 -6.19
CA LEU A 326 -9.32 13.01 -6.30
C LEU A 326 -9.78 12.82 -7.74
N SER A 327 -9.79 13.89 -8.54
CA SER A 327 -10.15 13.82 -9.95
C SER A 327 -9.10 13.08 -10.78
N CYS A 328 -7.81 13.31 -10.50
CA CYS A 328 -6.73 12.56 -11.14
C CYS A 328 -6.80 11.08 -10.77
N ALA A 329 -7.09 10.74 -9.51
CA ALA A 329 -7.27 9.35 -9.08
C ALA A 329 -8.37 8.61 -9.86
N ILE A 330 -9.51 9.27 -10.12
CA ILE A 330 -10.57 8.70 -10.96
C ILE A 330 -10.13 8.63 -12.42
N TYR A 331 -9.49 9.69 -12.92
CA TYR A 331 -9.01 9.74 -14.30
C TYR A 331 -7.97 8.65 -14.56
N ASP A 332 -7.05 8.37 -13.66
CA ASP A 332 -5.94 7.43 -13.91
C ASP A 332 -6.40 5.96 -13.91
N ASP A 333 -7.51 5.63 -13.24
CA ASP A 333 -8.04 4.28 -13.20
C ASP A 333 -9.10 4.03 -14.29
N LYS A 334 -8.73 3.23 -15.30
CA LYS A 334 -9.58 2.85 -16.43
C LYS A 334 -10.89 2.15 -16.06
N PHE A 335 -11.02 1.60 -14.86
CA PHE A 335 -12.25 0.92 -14.42
C PHE A 335 -13.28 1.88 -13.82
N VAL A 336 -12.86 3.10 -13.43
CA VAL A 336 -13.76 4.11 -12.84
C VAL A 336 -13.82 5.42 -13.62
N ARG A 337 -12.85 5.69 -14.50
CA ARG A 337 -12.76 6.93 -15.30
C ARG A 337 -14.07 7.30 -15.98
N ASP A 338 -14.76 6.33 -16.56
CA ASP A 338 -15.97 6.57 -17.36
C ASP A 338 -17.25 6.64 -16.51
N ASN A 339 -17.17 6.32 -15.22
CA ASN A 339 -18.33 6.31 -14.32
C ASN A 339 -18.67 7.72 -13.80
N PHE A 340 -17.67 8.61 -13.73
CA PHE A 340 -17.82 9.93 -13.14
C PHE A 340 -17.30 11.01 -14.08
N LYS A 341 -17.99 12.16 -14.10
CA LYS A 341 -17.56 13.38 -14.80
C LYS A 341 -17.11 14.47 -13.85
N ARG A 342 -17.50 14.36 -12.57
CA ARG A 342 -17.27 15.38 -11.56
C ARG A 342 -16.87 14.74 -10.24
N THR A 343 -16.12 15.49 -9.45
CA THR A 343 -15.80 15.16 -8.06
C THR A 343 -16.36 16.23 -7.14
N ARG A 344 -16.80 15.80 -5.96
CA ARG A 344 -17.38 16.67 -4.94
C ARG A 344 -16.81 16.33 -3.57
N ILE A 345 -16.51 17.35 -2.79
CA ILE A 345 -16.27 17.23 -1.35
C ILE A 345 -17.42 17.90 -0.62
N ASN A 346 -17.96 17.21 0.38
CA ASN A 346 -19.01 17.69 1.25
C ASN A 346 -18.46 17.82 2.68
N ILE A 347 -18.71 18.97 3.30
CA ILE A 347 -18.60 19.13 4.75
C ILE A 347 -19.94 18.71 5.36
N VAL A 348 -19.92 17.74 6.27
CA VAL A 348 -21.13 17.21 6.95
C VAL A 348 -21.11 17.47 8.45
N ASP A 349 -22.28 17.46 9.08
CA ASP A 349 -22.43 17.51 10.55
C ASP A 349 -22.30 16.12 11.20
N GLU A 350 -22.46 16.06 12.52
CA GLU A 350 -22.44 14.81 13.30
C GLU A 350 -23.52 13.80 12.89
N ASN A 351 -24.60 14.27 12.27
CA ASN A 351 -25.70 13.46 11.77
C ASN A 351 -25.55 13.15 10.26
N SER A 352 -24.37 13.43 9.68
CA SER A 352 -24.08 13.28 8.25
C SER A 352 -24.92 14.18 7.32
N ASN A 353 -25.51 15.27 7.82
CA ASN A 353 -26.19 16.24 6.98
C ASN A 353 -25.18 17.16 6.29
N LYS A 354 -25.32 17.33 4.97
CA LYS A 354 -24.48 18.26 4.19
C LYS A 354 -24.65 19.71 4.66
N LEU A 355 -23.56 20.29 5.15
CA LEU A 355 -23.40 21.70 5.54
C LEU A 355 -22.94 22.56 4.36
N ALA A 356 -21.95 22.09 3.60
CA ALA A 356 -21.42 22.78 2.44
C ALA A 356 -20.76 21.79 1.46
N SER A 357 -20.53 22.22 0.21
CA SER A 357 -19.85 21.40 -0.79
C SER A 357 -19.08 22.21 -1.83
N ALA A 358 -18.02 21.60 -2.36
CA ALA A 358 -17.22 22.10 -3.46
C ALA A 358 -17.19 21.03 -4.56
N THR A 359 -17.52 21.41 -5.79
CA THR A 359 -17.59 20.48 -6.93
C THR A 359 -16.75 20.98 -8.09
N ILE A 360 -16.00 20.09 -8.74
CA ILE A 360 -15.23 20.38 -9.95
C ILE A 360 -15.44 19.29 -11.01
N SER A 361 -15.29 19.62 -12.29
CA SER A 361 -15.25 18.58 -13.33
C SER A 361 -13.87 17.92 -13.37
N ILE A 362 -13.85 16.62 -13.67
CA ILE A 362 -12.60 15.85 -13.74
C ILE A 362 -11.69 16.41 -14.84
N GLU A 363 -12.26 16.77 -15.99
CA GLU A 363 -11.51 17.39 -17.09
C GLU A 363 -10.76 18.66 -16.66
N VAL A 364 -11.44 19.56 -15.93
CA VAL A 364 -10.82 20.80 -15.45
C VAL A 364 -9.70 20.50 -14.45
N ALA A 365 -9.91 19.55 -13.54
CA ALA A 365 -8.88 19.14 -12.59
C ALA A 365 -7.67 18.47 -13.27
N SER A 366 -7.89 17.59 -14.25
CA SER A 366 -6.81 16.97 -15.03
C SER A 366 -6.00 18.00 -15.81
N ASN A 367 -6.65 19.01 -16.40
CA ASN A 367 -5.96 20.11 -17.08
C ASN A 367 -5.13 20.95 -16.09
N LYS A 368 -5.63 21.18 -14.87
CA LYS A 368 -4.85 21.84 -13.80
C LYS A 368 -3.61 21.03 -13.40
N ALA A 369 -3.73 19.72 -13.28
CA ALA A 369 -2.63 18.82 -12.93
C ALA A 369 -1.54 18.74 -14.03
N LYS A 370 -1.94 18.83 -15.30
CA LYS A 370 -1.01 18.91 -16.44
C LYS A 370 -0.31 20.26 -16.58
N GLY A 371 -0.73 21.27 -15.81
CA GLY A 371 -0.21 22.63 -15.90
C GLY A 371 -0.87 23.50 -16.96
N ASP A 372 -1.97 23.02 -17.58
CA ASP A 372 -2.71 23.73 -18.62
C ASP A 372 -3.63 24.83 -18.06
N LEU A 373 -3.82 24.87 -16.74
CA LEU A 373 -4.59 25.89 -16.03
C LEU A 373 -3.79 26.52 -14.89
N THR A 374 -3.97 27.82 -14.71
CA THR A 374 -3.54 28.55 -13.52
C THR A 374 -4.43 28.20 -12.31
N LEU A 375 -3.98 28.52 -11.10
CA LEU A 375 -4.78 28.32 -9.89
C LEU A 375 -6.07 29.17 -9.94
N ASP A 376 -5.99 30.42 -10.39
CA ASP A 376 -7.14 31.32 -10.46
C ASP A 376 -8.20 30.81 -11.43
N GLU A 377 -7.79 30.33 -12.61
CA GLU A 377 -8.71 29.71 -13.58
C GLU A 377 -9.36 28.45 -13.02
N TYR A 378 -8.61 27.62 -12.31
CA TYR A 378 -9.13 26.42 -11.67
C TYR A 378 -10.18 26.75 -10.61
N LEU A 379 -9.88 27.69 -9.71
CA LEU A 379 -10.81 28.13 -8.67
C LEU A 379 -12.08 28.78 -9.26
N SER A 380 -11.96 29.51 -10.37
CA SER A 380 -13.10 30.13 -11.05
C SER A 380 -14.11 29.13 -11.63
N LYS A 381 -13.66 27.88 -11.88
CA LYS A 381 -14.48 26.80 -12.43
C LYS A 381 -15.05 25.87 -11.35
N MET A 382 -14.74 26.13 -10.08
CA MET A 382 -15.23 25.35 -8.95
C MET A 382 -16.58 25.87 -8.46
N GLU A 383 -17.53 24.96 -8.28
CA GLU A 383 -18.87 25.28 -7.76
C GLU A 383 -18.89 25.11 -6.24
N PHE A 384 -19.05 26.22 -5.51
CA PHE A 384 -19.20 26.22 -4.06
C PHE A 384 -20.68 26.40 -3.66
N GLU A 385 -21.15 25.53 -2.76
CA GLU A 385 -22.46 25.62 -2.12
C GLU A 385 -22.24 25.66 -0.60
N ILE A 386 -22.53 26.78 0.05
CA ILE A 386 -22.47 26.90 1.51
C ILE A 386 -23.88 27.20 2.00
N LYS A 387 -24.47 26.30 2.79
CA LYS A 387 -25.74 26.62 3.45
C LYS A 387 -25.47 27.72 4.47
N ASN A 388 -26.13 28.86 4.32
CA ASN A 388 -26.13 29.90 5.35
C ASN A 388 -26.87 29.36 6.57
N TYR A 389 -26.12 28.91 7.58
CA TYR A 389 -26.67 28.68 8.91
C TYR A 389 -26.79 30.05 9.57
N ALA A 390 -28.03 30.56 9.62
CA ALA A 390 -28.39 31.76 10.37
C ALA A 390 -28.45 31.47 11.87
#